data_AF-A0A7C6XEA5-F1
#
_entry.id   AF-A0A7C6XEA5-F1
#
_cell.length_a   1.000
_cell.length_b   1.000
_cell.length_c   1.000
_cell.angle_alpha   90.00
_cell.angle_beta   90.00
_cell.angle_gamma   90.00
#
_symmetry.space_group_name_H-M   'P 1'
#
loop_
_entity.id
_entity.type
_entity.pdbx_description
1 polymer ?
#
loop_
_entity_poly.entity_id
_entity_poly.type
_entity_poly.pdbx_seq_one_letter_code
_entity_poly.pdbx_strand_id
1 'polypeptide(L)'
;MKVTKDQIARDLRALGLENGDVVLMHSALSALGEVEGGADTVIDALLAVIGKEGTLAMPTMSSGVFRRESTPSNVGRITEVFRQRPGVLRSLHPTHSVAAIGPRASFLLKDHELSPTAVGPETPFGRLVELRGKVLLLGVDQDRNTLLHGAEEAVNAPYLSEHYATYIDDAGKEVTLRLERYPGPHRDFIGLEPRFRRAGWLRVGKVGQATARLMPAREVFEETVAALREDPAAVLCDNPACDDCQMQRGKIKAARLQQEEFTLAAVLDDPAAKLADVARSLRAQGIRHVEIGDTLGDHLLRRRLAEIQRFGDNLRDEGLVVSAFGAGLGRVTPGEDQEFHYRRFEKSLDLLPRLGTQRLRMAALLAGDDRQSATPGVVALLQAAARAASERNAVLVVENEPGTFCDTARHTEEILTAAGSPAVRVAFNPAHFAAVGDKPFLRVYYRGRIKRWMDQLYICDGLWDGTPTLPGRGNGEVKELISILRCRGFRGFFTLCPTTRGCFDPERLREEAERFWFLLDHC
;
A
#
# COMPACT_ATOMS: atom_id res chain seq x y z
N MET A 1 -19.80 -45.01 -10.47
CA MET A 1 -18.86 -45.99 -9.89
C MET A 1 -18.03 -45.27 -8.83
N LYS A 2 -17.85 -45.85 -7.64
CA LYS A 2 -17.06 -45.23 -6.57
C LYS A 2 -15.58 -45.22 -6.95
N VAL A 3 -14.87 -44.17 -6.51
CA VAL A 3 -13.41 -44.07 -6.65
C VAL A 3 -12.77 -44.97 -5.59
N THR A 4 -11.92 -45.90 -6.03
CA THR A 4 -11.28 -46.91 -5.17
C THR A 4 -9.84 -46.52 -4.81
N LYS A 5 -9.28 -47.18 -3.79
CA LYS A 5 -7.87 -47.01 -3.38
C LYS A 5 -6.89 -47.24 -4.53
N ASP A 6 -7.07 -48.31 -5.30
CA ASP A 6 -6.18 -48.65 -6.41
C ASP A 6 -6.26 -47.65 -7.55
N GLN A 7 -7.45 -47.09 -7.81
CA GLN A 7 -7.61 -46.02 -8.80
C GLN A 7 -6.83 -44.78 -8.37
N ILE A 8 -7.00 -44.32 -7.13
CA ILE A 8 -6.28 -43.16 -6.58
C ILE A 8 -4.76 -43.41 -6.63
N ALA A 9 -4.31 -44.60 -6.22
CA ALA A 9 -2.88 -44.93 -6.22
C ALA A 9 -2.28 -44.99 -7.63
N ARG A 10 -3.02 -45.48 -8.64
CA ARG A 10 -2.58 -45.43 -10.05
C ARG A 10 -2.48 -44.00 -10.55
N ASP A 11 -3.51 -43.20 -10.28
CA ASP A 11 -3.60 -41.80 -10.72
C ASP A 11 -2.48 -40.94 -10.13
N LEU A 12 -2.19 -41.10 -8.83
CA LEU A 12 -1.10 -40.39 -8.16
C LEU A 12 0.28 -40.74 -8.75
N ARG A 13 0.51 -42.02 -9.08
CA ARG A 13 1.74 -42.44 -9.76
C ARG A 13 1.83 -41.84 -11.16
N ALA A 14 0.73 -41.85 -11.91
CA ALA A 14 0.67 -41.23 -13.24
C ALA A 14 0.92 -39.71 -13.19
N LEU A 15 0.51 -39.04 -12.11
CA LEU A 15 0.79 -37.62 -11.87
C LEU A 15 2.29 -37.35 -11.57
N GLY A 16 3.05 -38.37 -11.15
CA GLY A 16 4.48 -38.29 -10.86
C GLY A 16 4.85 -38.40 -9.38
N LEU A 17 3.96 -38.97 -8.55
CA LEU A 17 4.27 -39.30 -7.17
C LEU A 17 4.99 -40.65 -7.09
N GLU A 18 6.08 -40.71 -6.32
CA GLU A 18 7.03 -41.81 -6.27
C GLU A 18 7.28 -42.28 -4.83
N ASN A 19 7.87 -43.47 -4.71
CA ASN A 19 8.29 -44.01 -3.43
C ASN A 19 9.39 -43.12 -2.81
N GLY A 20 9.30 -42.85 -1.51
CA GLY A 20 10.24 -41.99 -0.79
C GLY A 20 9.91 -40.49 -0.82
N ASP A 21 8.89 -40.07 -1.58
CA ASP A 21 8.50 -38.67 -1.64
C ASP A 21 8.09 -38.10 -0.26
N VAL A 22 8.50 -36.86 0.00
CA VAL A 22 7.97 -36.02 1.08
C VAL A 22 6.93 -35.09 0.49
N VAL A 23 5.67 -35.23 0.91
CA VAL A 23 4.52 -34.57 0.26
C VAL A 23 3.76 -33.73 1.26
N LEU A 24 3.56 -32.44 0.96
CA LEU A 24 2.56 -31.61 1.62
C LEU A 24 1.30 -31.58 0.75
N MET A 25 0.17 -32.07 1.28
CA MET A 25 -1.08 -32.12 0.54
C MET A 25 -2.12 -31.11 1.04
N HIS A 26 -2.72 -30.40 0.10
CA HIS A 26 -3.98 -29.68 0.25
C HIS A 26 -5.07 -30.42 -0.53
N SER A 27 -6.28 -30.52 0.02
CA SER A 27 -7.31 -31.37 -0.61
C SER A 27 -8.74 -30.91 -0.38
N ALA A 28 -9.61 -31.27 -1.32
CA ALA A 28 -11.06 -31.20 -1.18
C ALA A 28 -11.67 -32.57 -1.49
N LEU A 29 -12.11 -33.31 -0.46
CA LEU A 29 -12.65 -34.67 -0.63
C LEU A 29 -13.81 -34.74 -1.63
N SER A 30 -14.69 -33.72 -1.60
CA SER A 30 -15.84 -33.61 -2.50
C SER A 30 -15.46 -33.55 -3.98
N ALA A 31 -14.25 -33.09 -4.32
CA ALA A 31 -13.80 -32.98 -5.71
C ALA A 31 -13.40 -34.33 -6.32
N LEU A 32 -13.13 -35.35 -5.50
CA LEU A 32 -12.74 -36.68 -6.00
C LEU A 32 -13.94 -37.48 -6.53
N GLY A 33 -15.17 -37.05 -6.26
CA GLY A 33 -16.39 -37.84 -6.44
C GLY A 33 -16.68 -38.71 -5.22
N GLU A 34 -17.50 -39.75 -5.39
CA GLU A 34 -17.81 -40.68 -4.30
C GLU A 34 -16.64 -41.64 -4.07
N VAL A 35 -15.89 -41.46 -2.98
CA VAL A 35 -14.74 -42.31 -2.61
C VAL A 35 -15.18 -43.45 -1.70
N GLU A 36 -14.84 -44.69 -2.06
CA GLU A 36 -15.08 -45.86 -1.20
C GLU A 36 -14.31 -45.71 0.11
N GLY A 37 -14.96 -45.87 1.28
CA GLY A 37 -14.32 -45.64 2.58
C GLY A 37 -13.93 -44.18 2.89
N GLY A 38 -14.30 -43.22 2.03
CA GLY A 38 -14.11 -41.80 2.27
C GLY A 38 -12.65 -41.35 2.39
N ALA A 39 -12.37 -40.48 3.36
CA ALA A 39 -11.05 -39.88 3.56
C ALA A 39 -9.94 -40.91 3.81
N ASP A 40 -10.25 -41.99 4.54
CA ASP A 40 -9.28 -43.03 4.88
C ASP A 40 -8.67 -43.67 3.64
N THR A 41 -9.48 -43.90 2.61
CA THR A 41 -9.02 -44.49 1.34
C THR A 41 -8.09 -43.56 0.57
N VAL A 42 -8.31 -42.24 0.63
CA VAL A 42 -7.40 -41.26 0.01
C VAL A 42 -6.04 -41.29 0.72
N ILE A 43 -6.06 -41.27 2.06
CA ILE A 43 -4.84 -41.30 2.88
C ILE A 43 -4.07 -42.60 2.65
N ASP A 44 -4.77 -43.74 2.67
CA ASP A 44 -4.17 -45.06 2.46
C ASP A 44 -3.57 -45.22 1.06
N ALA A 45 -4.21 -44.65 0.04
CA ALA A 45 -3.67 -44.65 -1.32
C ALA A 45 -2.37 -43.84 -1.40
N LEU A 46 -2.33 -42.65 -0.80
CA LEU A 46 -1.12 -41.81 -0.75
C LEU A 46 0.02 -42.50 -0.02
N LEU A 47 -0.23 -43.03 1.17
CA LEU A 47 0.77 -43.75 1.96
C LEU A 47 1.30 -45.00 1.21
N ALA A 48 0.43 -45.69 0.46
CA ALA A 48 0.85 -46.83 -0.36
C ALA A 48 1.71 -46.42 -1.57
N VAL A 49 1.51 -45.22 -2.13
CA VAL A 49 2.32 -44.72 -3.26
C VAL A 49 3.70 -44.27 -2.78
N ILE A 50 3.76 -43.45 -1.73
CA ILE A 50 5.04 -42.94 -1.21
C ILE A 50 5.81 -44.00 -0.41
N GLY A 51 5.15 -45.04 0.08
CA GLY A 51 5.75 -46.16 0.79
C GLY A 51 6.35 -45.78 2.16
N LYS A 52 7.09 -46.72 2.76
CA LYS A 52 7.62 -46.58 4.13
C LYS A 52 8.73 -45.54 4.26
N GLU A 53 9.44 -45.26 3.17
CA GLU A 53 10.49 -44.23 3.11
C GLU A 53 9.91 -42.82 2.88
N GLY A 54 8.66 -42.73 2.43
CA GLY A 54 7.97 -41.48 2.14
C GLY A 54 7.34 -40.84 3.38
N THR A 55 7.12 -39.54 3.33
CA THR A 55 6.48 -38.77 4.42
C THR A 55 5.31 -37.96 3.88
N LEU A 56 4.13 -38.13 4.47
CA LEU A 56 2.94 -37.35 4.14
C LEU A 56 2.71 -36.28 5.20
N ALA A 57 2.51 -35.04 4.78
CA ALA A 57 2.16 -33.91 5.61
C ALA A 57 0.88 -33.24 5.09
N MET A 58 0.08 -32.67 5.99
CA MET A 58 -1.11 -31.90 5.65
C MET A 58 -1.25 -30.71 6.62
N PRO A 59 -1.61 -29.52 6.14
CA PRO A 59 -2.03 -28.45 7.04
C PRO A 59 -3.24 -28.90 7.85
N THR A 60 -3.21 -28.59 9.14
CA THR A 60 -4.27 -28.87 10.12
C THR A 60 -4.69 -27.58 10.83
N MET A 61 -4.73 -26.49 10.08
CA MET A 61 -5.07 -25.15 10.58
C MET A 61 -6.42 -25.12 11.28
N SER A 62 -6.57 -24.11 12.13
CA SER A 62 -7.74 -23.92 13.00
C SER A 62 -7.89 -22.45 13.40
N SER A 63 -9.04 -22.12 13.97
CA SER A 63 -9.34 -20.79 14.52
C SER A 63 -9.47 -20.84 16.05
N GLY A 64 -9.17 -19.74 16.73
CA GLY A 64 -9.26 -19.62 18.18
C GLY A 64 -8.02 -20.16 18.91
N VAL A 65 -8.18 -20.45 20.21
CA VAL A 65 -7.08 -20.96 21.04
C VAL A 65 -6.72 -22.39 20.61
N PHE A 66 -5.48 -22.59 20.18
CA PHE A 66 -5.00 -23.87 19.67
C PHE A 66 -4.55 -24.83 20.78
N ARG A 67 -4.96 -26.08 20.68
CA ARG A 67 -4.49 -27.21 21.50
C ARG A 67 -4.10 -28.34 20.54
N ARG A 68 -2.84 -28.80 20.62
CA ARG A 68 -2.27 -29.78 19.67
C ARG A 68 -3.17 -31.00 19.47
N GLU A 69 -3.65 -31.59 20.56
CA GLU A 69 -4.43 -32.82 20.54
C GLU A 69 -5.91 -32.61 20.20
N SER A 70 -6.54 -31.59 20.80
CA SER A 70 -8.01 -31.48 20.79
C SER A 70 -8.57 -30.51 19.76
N THR A 71 -7.80 -29.53 19.28
CA THR A 71 -8.33 -28.54 18.31
C THR A 71 -8.53 -29.20 16.94
N PRO A 72 -9.77 -29.26 16.41
CA PRO A 72 -10.03 -29.84 15.09
C PRO A 72 -9.38 -29.04 13.97
N SER A 73 -9.06 -29.71 12.86
CA SER A 73 -8.69 -29.05 11.62
C SER A 73 -9.94 -28.48 10.93
N ASN A 74 -9.83 -27.26 10.39
CA ASN A 74 -10.91 -26.61 9.62
C ASN A 74 -10.61 -26.51 8.11
N VAL A 75 -9.55 -27.16 7.62
CA VAL A 75 -9.08 -27.10 6.22
C VAL A 75 -9.36 -28.37 5.41
N GLY A 76 -10.40 -29.12 5.79
CA GLY A 76 -10.94 -30.24 5.02
C GLY A 76 -11.18 -31.51 5.83
N ARG A 77 -12.05 -32.39 5.33
CA ARG A 77 -12.37 -33.65 6.02
C ARG A 77 -11.18 -34.61 6.08
N ILE A 78 -10.35 -34.64 5.04
CA ILE A 78 -9.18 -35.53 4.96
C ILE A 78 -8.16 -35.15 6.03
N THR A 79 -7.90 -33.86 6.25
CA THR A 79 -6.91 -33.39 7.23
C THR A 79 -7.34 -33.72 8.67
N GLU A 80 -8.64 -33.63 8.96
CA GLU A 80 -9.21 -34.01 10.25
C GLU A 80 -9.11 -35.52 10.52
N VAL A 81 -9.43 -36.36 9.53
CA VAL A 81 -9.26 -37.82 9.66
C VAL A 81 -7.78 -38.16 9.79
N PHE A 82 -6.92 -37.51 9.01
CA PHE A 82 -5.48 -37.72 9.04
C PHE A 82 -4.88 -37.43 10.41
N ARG A 83 -5.14 -36.26 11.02
CA ARG A 83 -4.54 -35.91 12.31
C ARG A 83 -4.91 -36.85 13.47
N GLN A 84 -6.02 -37.59 13.35
CA GLN A 84 -6.52 -38.49 14.39
C GLN A 84 -5.97 -39.92 14.23
N ARG A 85 -5.23 -40.20 13.14
CA ARG A 85 -4.72 -41.55 12.89
C ARG A 85 -3.55 -41.90 13.81
N PRO A 86 -3.43 -43.16 14.26
CA PRO A 86 -2.28 -43.62 15.03
C PRO A 86 -0.95 -43.36 14.32
N GLY A 87 0.02 -42.82 15.05
CA GLY A 87 1.36 -42.53 14.53
C GLY A 87 1.50 -41.22 13.75
N VAL A 88 0.41 -40.48 13.53
CA VAL A 88 0.47 -39.12 12.97
C VAL A 88 0.90 -38.14 14.06
N LEU A 89 1.93 -37.35 13.77
CA LEU A 89 2.41 -36.26 14.62
C LEU A 89 1.77 -34.94 14.19
N ARG A 90 1.67 -33.97 15.09
CA ARG A 90 1.19 -32.60 14.78
C ARG A 90 2.08 -31.54 15.41
N SER A 91 2.46 -30.53 14.64
CA SER A 91 3.23 -29.39 15.15
C SER A 91 2.39 -28.54 16.12
N LEU A 92 3.04 -27.88 17.08
CA LEU A 92 2.41 -26.88 17.92
C LEU A 92 2.50 -25.51 17.25
N HIS A 93 1.39 -24.99 16.71
CA HIS A 93 1.37 -23.64 16.14
C HIS A 93 -0.07 -23.11 16.08
N PRO A 94 -0.35 -21.88 16.55
CA PRO A 94 -1.72 -21.42 16.79
C PRO A 94 -2.56 -21.23 15.51
N THR A 95 -1.94 -20.86 14.38
CA THR A 95 -2.65 -20.62 13.10
C THR A 95 -2.35 -21.67 12.04
N HIS A 96 -1.07 -21.98 11.81
CA HIS A 96 -0.60 -22.80 10.68
C HIS A 96 -0.16 -24.23 11.04
N SER A 97 -0.73 -24.86 12.08
CA SER A 97 -0.32 -26.22 12.48
C SER A 97 -0.38 -27.23 11.32
N VAL A 98 0.55 -28.18 11.28
CA VAL A 98 0.68 -29.23 10.26
C VAL A 98 0.70 -30.59 10.96
N ALA A 99 0.04 -31.58 10.38
CA ALA A 99 0.17 -32.99 10.77
C ALA A 99 1.06 -33.73 9.77
N ALA A 100 1.82 -34.73 10.22
CA ALA A 100 2.66 -35.54 9.34
C ALA A 100 2.87 -36.98 9.86
N ILE A 101 3.13 -37.90 8.93
CA ILE A 101 3.52 -39.29 9.21
C ILE A 101 4.59 -39.76 8.23
N GLY A 102 5.57 -40.50 8.74
CA GLY A 102 6.71 -41.01 7.97
C GLY A 102 8.06 -40.63 8.61
N PRO A 103 9.19 -41.11 8.07
CA PRO A 103 10.51 -40.97 8.66
C PRO A 103 11.00 -39.51 8.78
N ARG A 104 10.41 -38.57 8.02
CA ARG A 104 10.75 -37.14 8.09
C ARG A 104 9.75 -36.30 8.88
N ALA A 105 8.71 -36.90 9.46
CA ALA A 105 7.64 -36.17 10.15
C ALA A 105 8.17 -35.34 11.33
N SER A 106 9.01 -35.92 12.19
CA SER A 106 9.58 -35.20 13.33
C SER A 106 10.44 -34.01 12.91
N PHE A 107 11.19 -34.13 11.81
CA PHE A 107 11.99 -33.03 11.27
C PHE A 107 11.09 -31.90 10.74
N LEU A 108 10.09 -32.23 9.93
CA LEU A 108 9.16 -31.25 9.38
C LEU A 108 8.47 -30.41 10.47
N LEU A 109 8.01 -31.06 11.54
CA LEU A 109 7.13 -30.44 12.55
C LEU A 109 7.85 -29.77 13.72
N LYS A 110 9.18 -29.97 13.84
CA LYS A 110 10.00 -29.57 14.98
C LYS A 110 9.85 -28.09 15.34
N ASP A 111 9.73 -27.76 16.63
CA ASP A 111 9.85 -26.40 17.16
C ASP A 111 9.03 -25.32 16.42
N HIS A 112 7.87 -25.68 15.85
CA HIS A 112 7.09 -24.78 15.01
C HIS A 112 6.60 -23.56 15.80
N GLU A 113 6.32 -23.73 17.09
CA GLU A 113 5.93 -22.70 18.04
C GLU A 113 7.04 -21.68 18.34
N LEU A 114 8.30 -22.01 18.04
CA LEU A 114 9.44 -21.11 18.24
C LEU A 114 9.68 -20.21 17.02
N SER A 115 9.00 -20.48 15.90
CA SER A 115 9.10 -19.66 14.69
C SER A 115 8.41 -18.31 14.90
N PRO A 116 9.06 -17.18 14.58
CA PRO A 116 8.44 -15.84 14.64
C PRO A 116 7.44 -15.60 13.50
N THR A 117 7.35 -16.54 12.55
CA THR A 117 6.46 -16.47 11.38
C THR A 117 5.75 -17.80 11.16
N ALA A 118 4.61 -17.74 10.46
CA ALA A 118 3.74 -18.90 10.31
C ALA A 118 4.14 -19.84 9.16
N VAL A 119 4.94 -19.36 8.21
CA VAL A 119 5.31 -20.05 6.97
C VAL A 119 6.79 -19.89 6.59
N GLY A 120 7.62 -19.40 7.51
CA GLY A 120 9.03 -19.11 7.28
C GLY A 120 9.95 -20.35 7.20
N PRO A 121 11.27 -20.13 7.08
CA PRO A 121 12.26 -21.20 6.89
C PRO A 121 12.23 -22.30 7.97
N GLU A 122 12.01 -21.93 9.23
CA GLU A 122 11.99 -22.85 10.37
C GLU A 122 10.63 -23.56 10.59
N THR A 123 9.67 -23.34 9.70
CA THR A 123 8.34 -23.95 9.75
C THR A 123 8.30 -25.24 8.93
N PRO A 124 7.24 -26.06 9.03
CA PRO A 124 7.04 -27.21 8.14
C PRO A 124 7.09 -26.87 6.65
N PHE A 125 6.72 -25.64 6.27
CA PHE A 125 6.74 -25.19 4.87
C PHE A 125 8.16 -24.90 4.39
N GLY A 126 8.98 -24.22 5.21
CA GLY A 126 10.40 -24.00 4.91
C GLY A 126 11.19 -25.30 4.88
N ARG A 127 10.92 -26.22 5.81
CA ARG A 127 11.56 -27.55 5.82
C ARG A 127 11.13 -28.45 4.67
N LEU A 128 9.92 -28.29 4.15
CA LEU A 128 9.51 -28.96 2.92
C LEU A 128 10.39 -28.51 1.73
N VAL A 129 10.72 -27.21 1.65
CA VAL A 129 11.64 -26.68 0.64
C VAL A 129 13.05 -27.23 0.85
N GLU A 130 13.54 -27.27 2.10
CA GLU A 130 14.85 -27.84 2.45
C GLU A 130 14.98 -29.31 2.02
N LEU A 131 13.94 -30.11 2.27
CA LEU A 131 13.89 -31.52 1.90
C LEU A 131 13.65 -31.74 0.39
N ARG A 132 13.47 -30.69 -0.41
CA ARG A 132 13.04 -30.77 -1.82
C ARG A 132 11.78 -31.62 -1.98
N GLY A 133 10.85 -31.45 -1.04
CA GLY A 133 9.56 -32.15 -1.06
C GLY A 133 8.66 -31.67 -2.20
N LYS A 134 7.45 -32.24 -2.26
CA LYS A 134 6.43 -31.92 -3.26
C LYS A 134 5.19 -31.32 -2.61
N VAL A 135 4.55 -30.39 -3.29
CA VAL A 135 3.19 -29.91 -2.97
C VAL A 135 2.20 -30.63 -3.88
N LEU A 136 1.19 -31.25 -3.27
CA LEU A 136 0.06 -31.87 -3.96
C LEU A 136 -1.21 -31.06 -3.68
N LEU A 137 -1.79 -30.47 -4.72
CA LEU A 137 -3.11 -29.83 -4.65
C LEU A 137 -4.14 -30.77 -5.25
N LEU A 138 -4.92 -31.44 -4.41
CA LEU A 138 -5.85 -32.50 -4.80
C LEU A 138 -7.29 -31.97 -4.80
N GLY A 139 -7.80 -31.58 -5.97
CA GLY A 139 -9.14 -31.01 -6.09
C GLY A 139 -9.25 -29.56 -5.59
N VAL A 140 -8.10 -28.89 -5.42
CA VAL A 140 -7.98 -27.47 -5.09
C VAL A 140 -6.96 -26.80 -6.02
N ASP A 141 -6.98 -25.48 -6.05
CA ASP A 141 -6.06 -24.64 -6.83
C ASP A 141 -4.99 -24.00 -5.95
N GLN A 142 -4.21 -23.09 -6.55
CA GLN A 142 -3.08 -22.44 -5.89
C GLN A 142 -3.49 -21.53 -4.72
N ASP A 143 -4.73 -21.07 -4.64
CA ASP A 143 -5.19 -20.25 -3.51
C ASP A 143 -5.32 -21.06 -2.21
N ARG A 144 -5.07 -22.38 -2.28
CA ARG A 144 -4.89 -23.24 -1.11
C ARG A 144 -3.44 -23.60 -0.84
N ASN A 145 -2.50 -23.19 -1.69
CA ASN A 145 -1.09 -23.51 -1.56
C ASN A 145 -0.39 -22.60 -0.53
N THR A 146 -0.45 -23.00 0.74
CA THR A 146 0.10 -22.23 1.86
C THR A 146 1.59 -21.92 1.72
N LEU A 147 2.35 -22.79 1.05
CA LEU A 147 3.80 -22.59 0.83
C LEU A 147 4.12 -21.24 0.19
N LEU A 148 3.25 -20.74 -0.69
CA LEU A 148 3.49 -19.53 -1.47
C LEU A 148 3.52 -18.26 -0.60
N HIS A 149 2.88 -18.28 0.57
CA HIS A 149 3.04 -17.19 1.55
C HIS A 149 4.47 -17.09 2.10
N GLY A 150 5.21 -18.20 2.16
CA GLY A 150 6.63 -18.17 2.54
C GLY A 150 7.49 -17.37 1.56
N ALA A 151 7.09 -17.28 0.29
CA ALA A 151 7.79 -16.47 -0.70
C ALA A 151 7.60 -14.96 -0.44
N GLU A 152 6.40 -14.55 0.02
CA GLU A 152 6.13 -13.18 0.45
C GLU A 152 6.99 -12.78 1.64
N GLU A 153 7.15 -13.69 2.60
CA GLU A 153 8.04 -13.51 3.75
C GLU A 153 9.51 -13.39 3.32
N ALA A 154 9.94 -14.23 2.37
CA ALA A 154 11.32 -14.26 1.88
C ALA A 154 11.75 -12.98 1.15
N VAL A 155 10.81 -12.27 0.51
CA VAL A 155 11.08 -10.95 -0.09
C VAL A 155 10.82 -9.78 0.88
N ASN A 156 10.44 -10.08 2.13
CA ASN A 156 10.02 -9.09 3.12
C ASN A 156 8.94 -8.15 2.55
N ALA A 157 7.87 -8.73 2.01
CA ALA A 157 6.85 -7.97 1.30
C ALA A 157 6.26 -6.85 2.19
N PRO A 158 6.13 -5.60 1.70
CA PRO A 158 5.84 -4.44 2.56
C PRO A 158 4.45 -4.46 3.20
N TYR A 159 3.57 -5.33 2.70
CA TYR A 159 2.19 -5.40 3.14
C TYR A 159 1.93 -6.40 4.27
N LEU A 160 2.93 -7.23 4.62
CA LEU A 160 2.85 -8.16 5.74
C LEU A 160 2.67 -7.41 7.06
N SER A 161 1.94 -8.00 8.00
CA SER A 161 1.57 -7.36 9.26
C SER A 161 1.83 -8.25 10.46
N GLU A 162 1.86 -7.65 11.63
CA GLU A 162 1.88 -8.42 12.87
C GLU A 162 0.52 -9.09 13.13
N HIS A 163 0.55 -10.29 13.69
CA HIS A 163 -0.64 -10.99 14.16
C HIS A 163 -0.35 -11.68 15.50
N TYR A 164 -1.33 -11.71 16.39
CA TYR A 164 -1.21 -12.33 17.70
C TYR A 164 -2.17 -13.52 17.76
N ALA A 165 -1.64 -14.69 18.08
CA ALA A 165 -2.45 -15.91 18.15
C ALA A 165 -2.00 -16.79 19.32
N THR A 166 -2.97 -17.46 19.94
CA THR A 166 -2.76 -18.13 21.23
C THR A 166 -2.85 -19.64 21.08
N TYR A 167 -1.94 -20.35 21.75
CA TYR A 167 -1.98 -21.81 21.90
C TYR A 167 -1.80 -22.21 23.37
N ILE A 168 -2.12 -23.45 23.68
CA ILE A 168 -1.82 -24.09 24.95
C ILE A 168 -0.69 -25.07 24.73
N ASP A 169 0.41 -24.90 25.47
CA ASP A 169 1.57 -25.77 25.38
C ASP A 169 1.31 -27.15 26.01
N ASP A 170 2.29 -28.05 25.87
CA ASP A 170 2.19 -29.42 26.39
C ASP A 170 2.13 -29.48 27.93
N ALA A 171 2.52 -28.41 28.63
CA ALA A 171 2.40 -28.26 30.08
C ALA A 171 1.04 -27.67 30.51
N GLY A 172 0.16 -27.35 29.56
CA GLY A 172 -1.15 -26.76 29.81
C GLY A 172 -1.14 -25.24 29.99
N LYS A 173 -0.01 -24.58 29.75
CA LYS A 173 0.12 -23.12 29.87
C LYS A 173 -0.33 -22.43 28.58
N GLU A 174 -1.07 -21.34 28.74
CA GLU A 174 -1.46 -20.47 27.64
C GLU A 174 -0.29 -19.58 27.20
N VAL A 175 -0.02 -19.57 25.90
CA VAL A 175 1.06 -18.81 25.27
C VAL A 175 0.51 -18.07 24.07
N THR A 176 0.73 -16.75 24.03
CA THR A 176 0.39 -15.90 22.88
C THR A 176 1.64 -15.63 22.08
N LEU A 177 1.65 -16.10 20.84
CA LEU A 177 2.72 -15.90 19.87
C LEU A 177 2.48 -14.61 19.09
N ARG A 178 3.52 -13.77 18.98
CA ARG A 178 3.56 -12.62 18.05
C ARG A 178 4.16 -13.11 16.73
N LEU A 179 3.35 -13.15 15.70
CA LEU A 179 3.75 -13.46 14.33
C LEU A 179 4.13 -12.17 13.63
N GLU A 180 5.39 -12.03 13.21
CA GLU A 180 5.94 -10.75 12.73
C GLU A 180 5.53 -10.43 11.29
N ARG A 181 5.27 -11.46 10.47
CA ARG A 181 5.09 -11.34 9.01
C ARG A 181 3.88 -12.13 8.52
N TYR A 182 2.71 -11.81 9.08
CA TYR A 182 1.46 -12.48 8.75
C TYR A 182 0.89 -11.97 7.42
N PRO A 183 0.54 -12.86 6.47
CA PRO A 183 -0.05 -12.46 5.19
C PRO A 183 -1.50 -11.99 5.35
N GLY A 184 -1.94 -11.14 4.41
CA GLY A 184 -3.33 -10.72 4.30
C GLY A 184 -4.25 -11.86 3.81
N PRO A 185 -5.57 -11.69 3.93
CA PRO A 185 -6.53 -12.77 3.67
C PRO A 185 -6.69 -13.15 2.19
N HIS A 186 -6.49 -12.21 1.25
CA HIS A 186 -6.72 -12.48 -0.17
C HIS A 186 -5.43 -12.47 -1.00
N ARG A 187 -5.28 -13.47 -1.87
CA ARG A 187 -4.18 -13.63 -2.84
C ARG A 187 -4.73 -14.14 -4.16
N ASP A 188 -4.04 -13.83 -5.24
CA ASP A 188 -4.22 -14.47 -6.54
C ASP A 188 -3.01 -15.35 -6.84
N PHE A 189 -2.94 -16.51 -6.17
CA PHE A 189 -1.88 -17.47 -6.46
C PHE A 189 -2.19 -18.28 -7.73
N ILE A 190 -3.46 -18.30 -8.15
CA ILE A 190 -3.86 -18.88 -9.45
C ILE A 190 -3.14 -18.17 -10.60
N GLY A 191 -2.96 -16.85 -10.51
CA GLY A 191 -2.19 -16.04 -11.45
C GLY A 191 -0.75 -16.49 -11.68
N LEU A 192 -0.15 -17.25 -10.75
CA LEU A 192 1.21 -17.80 -10.90
C LEU A 192 1.25 -19.10 -11.72
N GLU A 193 0.12 -19.79 -11.95
CA GLU A 193 0.14 -21.07 -12.67
C GLU A 193 0.77 -20.99 -14.07
N PRO A 194 0.50 -19.99 -14.92
CA PRO A 194 1.15 -19.86 -16.22
C PRO A 194 2.69 -19.82 -16.11
N ARG A 195 3.21 -19.19 -15.04
CA ARG A 195 4.65 -19.14 -14.76
C ARG A 195 5.18 -20.53 -14.42
N PHE A 196 4.53 -21.25 -13.51
CA PHE A 196 4.94 -22.61 -13.14
C PHE A 196 4.85 -23.60 -14.31
N ARG A 197 3.84 -23.47 -15.19
CA ARG A 197 3.74 -24.29 -16.41
C ARG A 197 4.89 -24.02 -17.36
N ARG A 198 5.19 -22.74 -17.63
CA ARG A 198 6.27 -22.35 -18.56
C ARG A 198 7.64 -22.81 -18.07
N ALA A 199 7.86 -22.78 -16.76
CA ALA A 199 9.09 -23.24 -16.14
C ALA A 199 9.18 -24.79 -16.01
N GLY A 200 8.10 -25.52 -16.33
CA GLY A 200 8.08 -26.99 -16.29
C GLY A 200 7.84 -27.60 -14.90
N TRP A 201 7.48 -26.79 -13.90
CA TRP A 201 7.32 -27.23 -12.51
C TRP A 201 5.93 -27.73 -12.15
N LEU A 202 4.91 -27.43 -12.97
CA LEU A 202 3.53 -27.80 -12.71
C LEU A 202 3.09 -29.01 -13.55
N ARG A 203 2.86 -30.15 -12.90
CA ARG A 203 2.16 -31.30 -13.49
C ARG A 203 0.68 -31.26 -13.13
N VAL A 204 -0.20 -31.46 -14.11
CA VAL A 204 -1.66 -31.48 -13.92
C VAL A 204 -2.22 -32.80 -14.44
N GLY A 205 -3.08 -33.43 -13.66
CA GLY A 205 -3.70 -34.70 -14.02
C GLY A 205 -5.01 -34.93 -13.27
N LYS A 206 -5.58 -36.13 -13.41
CA LYS A 206 -6.79 -36.56 -12.69
C LYS A 206 -6.44 -37.54 -11.59
N VAL A 207 -7.09 -37.41 -10.44
CA VAL A 207 -7.09 -38.39 -9.34
C VAL A 207 -8.53 -38.63 -8.94
N GLY A 208 -9.08 -39.79 -9.30
CA GLY A 208 -10.53 -39.95 -9.35
C GLY A 208 -11.14 -38.91 -10.29
N GLN A 209 -12.13 -38.14 -9.82
CA GLN A 209 -12.72 -37.05 -10.61
C GLN A 209 -11.98 -35.71 -10.45
N ALA A 210 -11.15 -35.58 -9.41
CA ALA A 210 -10.49 -34.33 -9.05
C ALA A 210 -9.39 -33.98 -10.06
N THR A 211 -9.32 -32.70 -10.43
CA THR A 211 -8.09 -32.17 -11.03
C THR A 211 -7.04 -32.03 -9.93
N ALA A 212 -5.88 -32.66 -10.15
CA ALA A 212 -4.77 -32.65 -9.22
C ALA A 212 -3.56 -31.94 -9.82
N ARG A 213 -2.80 -31.25 -8.98
CA ARG A 213 -1.55 -30.57 -9.34
C ARG A 213 -0.43 -31.08 -8.46
N LEU A 214 0.67 -31.47 -9.06
CA LEU A 214 1.88 -31.88 -8.35
C LEU A 214 3.04 -30.98 -8.77
N MET A 215 3.72 -30.43 -7.77
CA MET A 215 4.81 -29.47 -7.96
C MET A 215 5.94 -29.76 -6.99
N PRO A 216 7.21 -29.59 -7.39
CA PRO A 216 8.31 -29.63 -6.45
C PRO A 216 8.35 -28.31 -5.66
N ALA A 217 8.39 -28.41 -4.33
CA ALA A 217 8.14 -27.29 -3.42
C ALA A 217 9.17 -26.17 -3.56
N ARG A 218 10.45 -26.54 -3.71
CA ARG A 218 11.54 -25.59 -3.80
C ARG A 218 11.43 -24.70 -5.03
N GLU A 219 11.20 -25.30 -6.19
CA GLU A 219 11.21 -24.59 -7.47
C GLU A 219 10.00 -23.67 -7.60
N VAL A 220 8.81 -24.08 -7.15
CA VAL A 220 7.65 -23.16 -7.14
C VAL A 220 7.80 -22.04 -6.11
N PHE A 221 8.46 -22.30 -4.98
CA PHE A 221 8.81 -21.25 -4.01
C PHE A 221 9.79 -20.24 -4.63
N GLU A 222 10.89 -20.71 -5.23
CA GLU A 222 11.91 -19.87 -5.87
C GLU A 222 11.31 -19.06 -7.04
N GLU A 223 10.45 -19.66 -7.87
CA GLU A 223 9.73 -18.95 -8.93
C GLU A 223 8.79 -17.87 -8.39
N THR A 224 8.15 -18.10 -7.25
CA THR A 224 7.27 -17.11 -6.61
C THR A 224 8.08 -15.97 -6.01
N VAL A 225 9.23 -16.27 -5.40
CA VAL A 225 10.19 -15.25 -4.95
C VAL A 225 10.69 -14.41 -6.12
N ALA A 226 10.99 -15.03 -7.27
CA ALA A 226 11.38 -14.32 -8.48
C ALA A 226 10.26 -13.40 -9.00
N ALA A 227 9.02 -13.90 -9.07
CA ALA A 227 7.88 -13.10 -9.47
C ALA A 227 7.65 -11.88 -8.56
N LEU A 228 7.75 -12.06 -7.24
CA LEU A 228 7.61 -10.97 -6.27
C LEU A 228 8.75 -9.94 -6.30
N ARG A 229 9.95 -10.35 -6.71
CA ARG A 229 11.07 -9.42 -6.92
C ARG A 229 10.93 -8.62 -8.21
N GLU A 230 10.33 -9.21 -9.24
CA GLU A 230 9.99 -8.54 -10.50
C GLU A 230 8.84 -7.54 -10.32
N ASP A 231 7.76 -7.98 -9.65
CA ASP A 231 6.61 -7.16 -9.29
C ASP A 231 6.20 -7.46 -7.84
N PRO A 232 6.39 -6.52 -6.89
CA PRO A 232 5.98 -6.70 -5.50
C PRO A 232 4.49 -6.98 -5.30
N ALA A 233 3.65 -6.76 -6.31
CA ALA A 233 2.22 -7.05 -6.29
C ALA A 233 1.83 -8.32 -7.08
N ALA A 234 2.79 -9.14 -7.54
CA ALA A 234 2.57 -10.30 -8.41
C ALA A 234 1.57 -11.35 -7.89
N VAL A 235 1.26 -11.34 -6.58
CA VAL A 235 0.33 -12.27 -5.93
C VAL A 235 -0.95 -11.59 -5.43
N LEU A 236 -1.15 -10.32 -5.77
CA LEU A 236 -2.34 -9.55 -5.45
C LEU A 236 -3.23 -9.50 -6.69
N CYS A 237 -4.54 -9.71 -6.54
CA CYS A 237 -5.45 -9.63 -7.68
C CYS A 237 -5.50 -8.20 -8.26
N ASP A 238 -5.86 -8.11 -9.54
CA ASP A 238 -6.02 -6.83 -10.26
C ASP A 238 -7.43 -6.25 -10.16
N ASN A 239 -8.34 -6.88 -9.40
CA ASN A 239 -9.70 -6.39 -9.24
C ASN A 239 -9.70 -5.03 -8.50
N PRO A 240 -10.15 -3.92 -9.13
CA PRO A 240 -10.17 -2.61 -8.49
C PRO A 240 -11.18 -2.52 -7.34
N ALA A 241 -12.14 -3.46 -7.26
CA ALA A 241 -13.10 -3.57 -6.16
C ALA A 241 -12.60 -4.46 -5.00
N CYS A 242 -11.42 -5.06 -5.09
CA CYS A 242 -10.85 -5.84 -3.99
C CYS A 242 -10.12 -4.92 -3.00
N ASP A 243 -10.84 -4.46 -1.97
CA ASP A 243 -10.31 -3.54 -0.96
C ASP A 243 -9.00 -4.04 -0.32
N ASP A 244 -8.90 -5.33 0.00
CA ASP A 244 -7.71 -5.93 0.60
C ASP A 244 -6.48 -5.78 -0.31
N CYS A 245 -6.58 -6.19 -1.58
CA CYS A 245 -5.47 -6.07 -2.52
C CYS A 245 -5.14 -4.60 -2.83
N GLN A 246 -6.13 -3.70 -2.89
CA GLN A 246 -5.87 -2.26 -3.07
C GLN A 246 -5.11 -1.66 -1.89
N MET A 247 -5.46 -2.03 -0.65
CA MET A 247 -4.71 -1.58 0.54
C MET A 247 -3.29 -2.13 0.57
N GLN A 248 -3.08 -3.39 0.18
CA GLN A 248 -1.76 -4.00 0.12
C GLN A 248 -0.88 -3.36 -0.98
N ARG A 249 -1.44 -3.06 -2.16
CA ARG A 249 -0.77 -2.23 -3.19
C ARG A 249 -0.43 -0.83 -2.66
N GLY A 250 -1.32 -0.25 -1.87
CA GLY A 250 -1.07 0.99 -1.13
C GLY A 250 0.16 0.92 -0.23
N LYS A 251 0.35 -0.19 0.52
CA LYS A 251 1.53 -0.39 1.36
C LYS A 251 2.82 -0.55 0.54
N ILE A 252 2.77 -1.22 -0.61
CA ILE A 252 3.90 -1.29 -1.56
C ILE A 252 4.30 0.12 -2.01
N LYS A 253 3.33 0.91 -2.48
CA LYS A 253 3.51 2.30 -2.89
C LYS A 253 4.10 3.16 -1.76
N ALA A 254 3.56 3.03 -0.54
CA ALA A 254 4.06 3.75 0.63
C ALA A 254 5.52 3.39 0.96
N ALA A 255 5.90 2.11 0.89
CA ALA A 255 7.27 1.66 1.11
C ALA A 255 8.23 2.18 0.03
N ARG A 256 7.77 2.27 -1.22
CA ARG A 256 8.55 2.90 -2.31
C ARG A 256 8.76 4.39 -2.06
N LEU A 257 7.72 5.12 -1.63
CA LEU A 257 7.83 6.56 -1.30
C LEU A 257 8.78 6.84 -0.13
N GLN A 258 8.94 5.91 0.83
CA GLN A 258 9.90 6.07 1.93
C GLN A 258 11.36 6.10 1.47
N GLN A 259 11.65 5.68 0.24
CA GLN A 259 12.97 5.74 -0.37
C GLN A 259 13.24 7.08 -1.08
N GLU A 260 12.23 7.94 -1.19
CA GLU A 260 12.35 9.27 -1.79
C GLU A 260 12.58 10.33 -0.69
N GLU A 261 13.30 11.41 -1.02
CA GLU A 261 13.51 12.51 -0.06
C GLU A 261 12.30 13.45 0.07
N PHE A 262 11.44 13.50 -0.96
CA PHE A 262 10.22 14.32 -0.95
C PHE A 262 9.07 13.58 -0.25
N THR A 263 8.03 14.33 0.13
CA THR A 263 6.79 13.74 0.65
C THR A 263 5.64 13.90 -0.36
N LEU A 264 4.98 12.81 -0.71
CA LEU A 264 3.77 12.85 -1.55
C LEU A 264 2.54 13.19 -0.70
N ALA A 265 1.78 14.19 -1.14
CA ALA A 265 0.53 14.65 -0.56
C ALA A 265 -0.58 14.74 -1.63
N ALA A 266 -1.81 14.96 -1.19
CA ALA A 266 -2.93 15.28 -2.07
C ALA A 266 -3.80 16.38 -1.45
N VAL A 267 -4.37 17.25 -2.29
CA VAL A 267 -5.32 18.25 -1.83
C VAL A 267 -6.64 17.59 -1.40
N LEU A 268 -7.09 17.91 -0.19
CA LEU A 268 -8.42 17.66 0.33
C LEU A 268 -9.16 19.00 0.43
N ASP A 269 -10.10 19.24 -0.48
CA ASP A 269 -10.86 20.50 -0.53
C ASP A 269 -12.37 20.29 -0.56
N ASP A 270 -12.87 19.34 0.24
CA ASP A 270 -14.29 18.98 0.28
C ASP A 270 -14.85 18.98 1.72
N PRO A 271 -15.66 19.99 2.10
CA PRO A 271 -16.31 20.05 3.42
C PRO A 271 -17.26 18.90 3.75
N ALA A 272 -17.78 18.20 2.74
CA ALA A 272 -18.77 17.13 2.88
C ALA A 272 -18.15 15.73 2.84
N ALA A 273 -16.86 15.61 2.51
CA ALA A 273 -16.20 14.33 2.38
C ALA A 273 -16.15 13.57 3.72
N LYS A 274 -16.40 12.26 3.65
CA LYS A 274 -16.19 11.34 4.77
C LYS A 274 -14.70 11.02 4.86
N LEU A 275 -14.06 11.43 5.96
CA LEU A 275 -12.61 11.25 6.13
C LEU A 275 -12.15 9.79 6.01
N ALA A 276 -12.94 8.82 6.47
CA ALA A 276 -12.62 7.40 6.31
C ALA A 276 -12.54 6.97 4.82
N ASP A 277 -13.43 7.50 3.97
CA ASP A 277 -13.44 7.17 2.53
C ASP A 277 -12.29 7.87 1.79
N VAL A 278 -11.98 9.12 2.19
CA VAL A 278 -10.79 9.86 1.73
C VAL A 278 -9.52 9.11 2.11
N ALA A 279 -9.38 8.72 3.39
CA ALA A 279 -8.22 8.01 3.90
C ALA A 279 -8.03 6.66 3.21
N ARG A 280 -9.12 5.90 2.98
CA ARG A 280 -9.08 4.66 2.18
C ARG A 280 -8.54 4.92 0.78
N SER A 281 -9.07 5.92 0.08
CA SER A 281 -8.68 6.25 -1.30
C SER A 281 -7.21 6.68 -1.40
N LEU A 282 -6.74 7.50 -0.45
CA LEU A 282 -5.34 7.94 -0.38
C LEU A 282 -4.38 6.79 -0.04
N ARG A 283 -4.73 5.95 0.94
CA ARG A 283 -3.91 4.79 1.35
C ARG A 283 -3.75 3.79 0.21
N ALA A 284 -4.77 3.58 -0.63
CA ALA A 284 -4.65 2.76 -1.85
C ALA A 284 -3.56 3.27 -2.82
N GLN A 285 -3.23 4.57 -2.76
CA GLN A 285 -2.17 5.20 -3.54
C GLN A 285 -0.85 5.37 -2.78
N GLY A 286 -0.78 4.88 -1.53
CA GLY A 286 0.39 5.04 -0.65
C GLY A 286 0.51 6.43 0.00
N ILE A 287 -0.52 7.27 -0.13
CA ILE A 287 -0.52 8.66 0.35
C ILE A 287 -1.07 8.72 1.78
N ARG A 288 -0.41 9.49 2.64
CA ARG A 288 -0.88 9.82 4.00
C ARG A 288 -0.93 11.31 4.29
N HIS A 289 -0.33 12.14 3.44
CA HIS A 289 -0.31 13.58 3.65
C HIS A 289 -1.42 14.24 2.85
N VAL A 290 -2.12 15.18 3.48
CA VAL A 290 -3.17 15.98 2.86
C VAL A 290 -2.86 17.46 2.95
N GLU A 291 -3.09 18.21 1.89
CA GLU A 291 -3.21 19.66 1.98
C GLU A 291 -4.68 20.01 2.17
N ILE A 292 -5.00 20.84 3.17
CA ILE A 292 -6.35 21.40 3.30
C ILE A 292 -6.49 22.55 2.31
N GLY A 293 -7.35 22.36 1.31
CA GLY A 293 -7.64 23.37 0.29
C GLY A 293 -8.45 24.57 0.82
N ASP A 294 -8.65 25.56 -0.05
CA ASP A 294 -9.30 26.82 0.31
C ASP A 294 -10.75 26.66 0.72
N THR A 295 -11.55 25.89 -0.01
CA THR A 295 -12.98 25.69 0.28
C THR A 295 -13.19 25.06 1.65
N LEU A 296 -12.43 24.02 1.97
CA LEU A 296 -12.46 23.34 3.26
C LEU A 296 -11.88 24.22 4.37
N GLY A 297 -10.76 24.90 4.12
CA GLY A 297 -10.17 25.82 5.09
C GLY A 297 -11.09 26.98 5.46
N ASP A 298 -11.76 27.57 4.47
CA ASP A 298 -12.80 28.57 4.63
C ASP A 298 -13.96 28.10 5.50
N HIS A 299 -14.42 26.87 5.24
CA HIS A 299 -15.44 26.23 6.04
C HIS A 299 -14.99 26.03 7.49
N LEU A 300 -13.75 25.57 7.72
CA LEU A 300 -13.18 25.38 9.06
C LEU A 300 -13.01 26.71 9.81
N LEU A 301 -12.60 27.78 9.15
CA LEU A 301 -12.46 29.10 9.79
C LEU A 301 -13.78 29.68 10.30
N ARG A 302 -14.93 29.20 9.83
CA ARG A 302 -16.26 29.59 10.36
C ARG A 302 -16.67 28.79 11.60
N ARG A 303 -15.93 27.74 11.95
CA ARG A 303 -16.21 26.86 13.09
C ARG A 303 -15.54 27.32 14.37
N ARG A 304 -16.01 26.78 15.49
CA ARG A 304 -15.39 26.97 16.81
C ARG A 304 -14.08 26.18 16.89
N LEU A 305 -13.17 26.65 17.72
CA LEU A 305 -11.84 26.05 17.89
C LEU A 305 -11.90 24.56 18.27
N ALA A 306 -12.86 24.17 19.11
CA ALA A 306 -13.06 22.78 19.51
C ALA A 306 -13.50 21.86 18.36
N GLU A 307 -14.28 22.38 17.40
CA GLU A 307 -14.70 21.62 16.21
C GLU A 307 -13.51 21.39 15.26
N ILE A 308 -12.63 22.39 15.13
CA ILE A 308 -11.43 22.31 14.29
C ILE A 308 -10.40 21.35 14.92
N GLN A 309 -10.24 21.39 16.25
CA GLN A 309 -9.41 20.43 16.97
C GLN A 309 -9.91 19.00 16.72
N ARG A 310 -11.22 18.76 16.86
CA ARG A 310 -11.83 17.46 16.57
C ARG A 310 -11.62 17.02 15.13
N PHE A 311 -11.70 17.93 14.16
CA PHE A 311 -11.38 17.62 12.77
C PHE A 311 -9.92 17.16 12.62
N GLY A 312 -8.97 17.85 13.26
CA GLY A 312 -7.56 17.44 13.32
C GLY A 312 -7.33 16.09 14.02
N ASP A 313 -8.05 15.83 15.12
CA ASP A 313 -8.04 14.53 15.81
C ASP A 313 -8.55 13.42 14.88
N ASN A 314 -9.68 13.62 14.21
CA ASN A 314 -10.24 12.65 13.27
C ASN A 314 -9.30 12.35 12.10
N LEU A 315 -8.60 13.35 11.56
CA LEU A 315 -7.57 13.12 10.53
C LEU A 315 -6.45 12.21 11.06
N ARG A 316 -5.99 12.44 12.30
CA ARG A 316 -4.96 11.62 12.94
C ARG A 316 -5.44 10.20 13.23
N ASP A 317 -6.69 10.03 13.66
CA ASP A 317 -7.31 8.73 13.89
C ASP A 317 -7.40 7.92 12.58
N GLU A 318 -7.67 8.62 11.47
CA GLU A 318 -7.61 8.07 10.10
C GLU A 318 -6.18 7.99 9.55
N GLY A 319 -5.14 8.23 10.36
CA GLY A 319 -3.73 8.13 9.99
C GLY A 319 -3.28 9.10 8.89
N LEU A 320 -4.00 10.22 8.72
CA LEU A 320 -3.66 11.30 7.81
C LEU A 320 -2.87 12.40 8.52
N VAL A 321 -1.97 13.03 7.78
CA VAL A 321 -1.10 14.10 8.27
C VAL A 321 -1.31 15.35 7.42
N VAL A 322 -1.52 16.51 8.04
CA VAL A 322 -1.70 17.76 7.31
C VAL A 322 -0.34 18.28 6.85
N SER A 323 -0.13 18.38 5.54
CA SER A 323 1.06 18.97 4.92
C SER A 323 1.01 20.50 4.99
N ALA A 324 -0.08 21.10 4.53
CA ALA A 324 -0.35 22.53 4.59
C ALA A 324 -1.85 22.81 4.80
N PHE A 325 -2.15 23.97 5.35
CA PHE A 325 -3.50 24.51 5.49
C PHE A 325 -3.62 25.77 4.66
N GLY A 326 -4.63 25.91 3.81
CA GLY A 326 -4.96 27.21 3.24
C GLY A 326 -6.44 27.52 3.36
N ALA A 327 -6.77 28.81 3.23
CA ALA A 327 -8.09 29.33 3.58
C ALA A 327 -8.45 30.62 2.84
N GLY A 328 -8.17 30.65 1.53
CA GLY A 328 -8.53 31.73 0.62
C GLY A 328 -7.85 33.07 0.93
N LEU A 329 -6.79 33.06 1.74
CA LEU A 329 -6.08 34.25 2.16
C LEU A 329 -5.33 34.86 0.96
N GLY A 330 -5.46 36.17 0.76
CA GLY A 330 -4.79 36.92 -0.30
C GLY A 330 -5.69 37.37 -1.46
N ARG A 331 -6.91 36.83 -1.63
CA ARG A 331 -7.86 37.32 -2.63
C ARG A 331 -8.64 38.53 -2.10
N VAL A 332 -7.94 39.62 -1.79
CA VAL A 332 -8.55 40.84 -1.25
C VAL A 332 -9.00 41.74 -2.40
N THR A 333 -10.29 42.04 -2.46
CA THR A 333 -10.85 42.99 -3.44
C THR A 333 -10.73 44.43 -2.92
N PRO A 334 -10.41 45.44 -3.74
CA PRO A 334 -10.45 46.83 -3.32
C PRO A 334 -11.82 47.21 -2.73
N GLY A 335 -11.83 47.73 -1.49
CA GLY A 335 -13.05 48.09 -0.75
C GLY A 335 -13.49 47.09 0.33
N GLU A 336 -12.85 45.93 0.44
CA GLU A 336 -13.08 44.98 1.53
C GLU A 336 -12.41 45.39 2.85
N ASP A 337 -13.03 44.99 3.97
CA ASP A 337 -12.56 45.27 5.33
C ASP A 337 -11.19 44.61 5.60
N GLN A 338 -10.15 45.43 5.65
CA GLN A 338 -8.77 44.99 5.89
C GLN A 338 -8.61 44.34 7.26
N GLU A 339 -9.35 44.81 8.26
CA GLU A 339 -9.31 44.28 9.62
C GLU A 339 -9.91 42.87 9.67
N PHE A 340 -10.97 42.62 8.90
CA PHE A 340 -11.54 41.27 8.75
C PHE A 340 -10.51 40.28 8.17
N HIS A 341 -9.80 40.66 7.11
CA HIS A 341 -8.78 39.82 6.48
C HIS A 341 -7.58 39.55 7.40
N TYR A 342 -7.16 40.57 8.17
CA TYR A 342 -6.08 40.42 9.15
C TYR A 342 -6.47 39.44 10.28
N ARG A 343 -7.67 39.58 10.86
CA ARG A 343 -8.16 38.63 11.89
C ARG A 343 -8.25 37.20 11.36
N ARG A 344 -8.64 37.04 10.09
CA ARG A 344 -8.72 35.74 9.44
C ARG A 344 -7.33 35.12 9.25
N PHE A 345 -6.34 35.92 8.87
CA PHE A 345 -4.93 35.50 8.78
C PHE A 345 -4.38 35.07 10.14
N GLU A 346 -4.53 35.90 11.18
CA GLU A 346 -4.10 35.58 12.55
C GLU A 346 -4.75 34.30 13.07
N LYS A 347 -6.08 34.15 12.89
CA LYS A 347 -6.79 32.92 13.24
C LYS A 347 -6.20 31.72 12.50
N SER A 348 -5.86 31.85 11.22
CA SER A 348 -5.29 30.75 10.42
C SER A 348 -3.94 30.30 10.96
N LEU A 349 -3.06 31.23 11.35
CA LEU A 349 -1.79 30.90 12.00
C LEU A 349 -2.00 30.16 13.32
N ASP A 350 -2.96 30.59 14.13
CA ASP A 350 -3.26 29.95 15.42
C ASP A 350 -3.85 28.53 15.26
N LEU A 351 -4.37 28.17 14.08
CA LEU A 351 -4.90 26.83 13.80
C LEU A 351 -3.83 25.81 13.41
N LEU A 352 -2.69 26.25 12.86
CA LEU A 352 -1.68 25.33 12.32
C LEU A 352 -1.22 24.25 13.33
N PRO A 353 -0.90 24.59 14.59
CA PRO A 353 -0.49 23.58 15.58
C PRO A 353 -1.58 22.55 15.89
N ARG A 354 -2.87 22.94 15.80
CA ARG A 354 -4.02 22.05 16.07
C ARG A 354 -4.21 21.03 14.96
N LEU A 355 -3.97 21.46 13.73
CA LEU A 355 -3.96 20.63 12.54
C LEU A 355 -2.65 19.83 12.39
N GLY A 356 -1.63 20.11 13.22
CA GLY A 356 -0.35 19.41 13.19
C GLY A 356 0.56 19.82 12.03
N THR A 357 0.39 21.04 11.50
CA THR A 357 1.24 21.59 10.44
C THR A 357 1.88 22.90 10.88
N GLN A 358 2.88 23.35 10.13
CA GLN A 358 3.51 24.68 10.25
C GLN A 358 3.31 25.50 8.97
N ARG A 359 2.63 24.97 7.95
CA ARG A 359 2.51 25.61 6.64
C ARG A 359 1.13 26.21 6.46
N LEU A 360 1.11 27.53 6.28
CA LEU A 360 -0.06 28.28 5.84
C LEU A 360 0.10 28.59 4.35
N ARG A 361 -0.68 27.92 3.52
CA ARG A 361 -0.73 28.16 2.08
C ARG A 361 -1.63 29.35 1.80
N MET A 362 -1.14 30.29 1.00
CA MET A 362 -1.82 31.54 0.66
C MET A 362 -1.80 31.77 -0.85
N ALA A 363 -2.88 32.34 -1.37
CA ALA A 363 -2.86 32.87 -2.73
C ALA A 363 -2.01 34.14 -2.73
N ALA A 364 -1.30 34.40 -3.83
CA ALA A 364 -0.69 35.70 -4.02
C ALA A 364 -1.80 36.76 -4.21
N LEU A 365 -1.57 37.97 -3.69
CA LEU A 365 -2.55 39.06 -3.78
C LEU A 365 -2.93 39.32 -5.24
N LEU A 366 -4.21 39.61 -5.51
CA LEU A 366 -4.68 39.93 -6.86
C LEU A 366 -3.96 41.19 -7.37
N ALA A 367 -3.39 41.10 -8.55
CA ALA A 367 -2.79 42.25 -9.21
C ALA A 367 -3.88 43.00 -9.97
N GLY A 368 -4.28 44.17 -9.45
CA GLY A 368 -5.11 45.11 -10.20
C GLY A 368 -4.36 45.71 -11.40
N ASP A 369 -4.98 46.70 -12.06
CA ASP A 369 -4.44 47.28 -13.30
C ASP A 369 -3.08 48.00 -13.11
N ASP A 370 -2.82 48.61 -11.95
CA ASP A 370 -1.58 49.31 -11.64
C ASP A 370 -0.68 48.51 -10.69
N ARG A 371 -0.08 47.44 -11.22
CA ARG A 371 0.83 46.55 -10.48
C ARG A 371 2.05 47.30 -9.93
N GLN A 372 2.66 48.18 -10.72
CA GLN A 372 3.94 48.79 -10.37
C GLN A 372 3.84 49.72 -9.16
N SER A 373 2.77 50.53 -9.07
CA SER A 373 2.58 51.39 -7.90
C SER A 373 2.16 50.63 -6.64
N ALA A 374 1.48 49.49 -6.81
CA ALA A 374 1.00 48.66 -5.71
C ALA A 374 2.07 47.73 -5.11
N THR A 375 3.12 47.37 -5.86
CA THR A 375 4.18 46.44 -5.42
C THR A 375 4.78 46.78 -4.04
N PRO A 376 5.17 48.03 -3.71
CA PRO A 376 5.75 48.35 -2.40
C PRO A 376 4.80 48.03 -1.23
N GLY A 377 3.50 48.28 -1.40
CA GLY A 377 2.48 47.98 -0.39
C GLY A 377 2.29 46.48 -0.19
N VAL A 378 2.28 45.71 -1.30
CA VAL A 378 2.21 44.25 -1.27
C VAL A 378 3.43 43.63 -0.57
N VAL A 379 4.63 44.13 -0.87
CA VAL A 379 5.86 43.70 -0.21
C VAL A 379 5.79 43.98 1.30
N ALA A 380 5.35 45.18 1.70
CA ALA A 380 5.20 45.53 3.10
C ALA A 380 4.20 44.61 3.83
N LEU A 381 3.08 44.27 3.19
CA LEU A 381 2.09 43.34 3.74
C LEU A 381 2.67 41.93 3.90
N LEU A 382 3.35 41.41 2.87
CA LEU A 382 3.97 40.08 2.92
C LEU A 382 5.08 40.02 3.97
N GLN A 383 5.87 41.09 4.16
CA GLN A 383 6.86 41.18 5.23
C GLN A 383 6.22 41.20 6.62
N ALA A 384 5.09 41.89 6.80
CA ALA A 384 4.34 41.87 8.06
C ALA A 384 3.77 40.48 8.35
N ALA A 385 3.15 39.84 7.36
CA ALA A 385 2.65 38.48 7.46
C ALA A 385 3.80 37.49 7.79
N ALA A 386 4.96 37.65 7.15
CA ALA A 386 6.12 36.81 7.40
C ALA A 386 6.67 36.94 8.84
N ARG A 387 6.62 38.14 9.44
CA ARG A 387 6.97 38.35 10.85
C ARG A 387 5.99 37.62 11.77
N ALA A 388 4.68 37.82 11.56
CA ALA A 388 3.64 37.15 12.34
C ALA A 388 3.70 35.61 12.23
N ALA A 389 4.04 35.09 11.05
CA ALA A 389 4.27 33.67 10.85
C ALA A 389 5.52 33.18 11.60
N SER A 390 6.63 33.92 11.53
CA SER A 390 7.88 33.58 12.22
C SER A 390 7.70 33.53 13.74
N GLU A 391 6.95 34.47 14.31
CA GLU A 391 6.62 34.50 15.75
C GLU A 391 5.86 33.25 16.22
N ARG A 392 5.17 32.57 15.30
CA ARG A 392 4.40 31.34 15.54
C ARG A 392 5.08 30.08 15.00
N ASN A 393 6.35 30.17 14.59
CA ASN A 393 7.09 29.09 13.94
C ASN A 393 6.34 28.49 12.73
N ALA A 394 5.71 29.37 11.95
CA ALA A 394 4.97 29.03 10.74
C ALA A 394 5.73 29.48 9.47
N VAL A 395 5.41 28.82 8.37
CA VAL A 395 5.89 29.11 7.03
C VAL A 395 4.70 29.50 6.17
N LEU A 396 4.80 30.66 5.53
CA LEU A 396 3.87 31.11 4.50
C LEU A 396 4.29 30.50 3.17
N VAL A 397 3.40 29.73 2.57
CA VAL A 397 3.64 29.08 1.29
C VAL A 397 2.79 29.79 0.25
N VAL A 398 3.40 30.67 -0.54
CA VAL A 398 2.72 31.47 -1.56
C VAL A 398 2.59 30.65 -2.83
N GLU A 399 1.36 30.41 -3.27
CA GLU A 399 1.12 29.79 -4.58
C GLU A 399 1.34 30.81 -5.70
N ASN A 400 1.97 30.38 -6.79
CA ASN A 400 1.95 31.16 -8.03
C ASN A 400 0.63 30.94 -8.77
N GLU A 401 -0.09 32.03 -9.04
CA GLU A 401 -1.44 31.97 -9.64
C GLU A 401 -1.59 33.09 -10.69
N PRO A 402 -2.20 32.82 -11.87
CA PRO A 402 -2.42 33.83 -12.89
C PRO A 402 -3.22 35.03 -12.35
N GLY A 403 -2.87 36.25 -12.77
CA GLY A 403 -3.55 37.47 -12.32
C GLY A 403 -3.18 37.95 -10.91
N THR A 404 -2.21 37.32 -10.25
CA THR A 404 -1.70 37.73 -8.94
C THR A 404 -0.34 38.42 -9.02
N PHE A 405 0.16 38.96 -7.92
CA PHE A 405 1.54 39.48 -7.83
C PHE A 405 2.63 38.39 -7.99
N CYS A 406 2.26 37.11 -7.94
CA CYS A 406 3.16 35.97 -8.19
C CYS A 406 2.68 35.11 -9.38
N ASP A 407 2.27 35.73 -10.48
CA ASP A 407 1.77 35.06 -11.69
C ASP A 407 2.87 34.54 -12.63
N THR A 408 3.89 35.36 -12.90
CA THR A 408 5.02 35.03 -13.79
C THR A 408 6.30 34.82 -12.99
N ALA A 409 7.27 34.12 -13.57
CA ALA A 409 8.59 33.89 -12.97
C ALA A 409 9.25 35.20 -12.50
N ARG A 410 9.14 36.26 -13.33
CA ARG A 410 9.72 37.57 -13.01
C ARG A 410 9.06 38.19 -11.78
N HIS A 411 7.74 38.23 -11.76
CA HIS A 411 6.99 38.87 -10.69
C HIS A 411 7.14 38.10 -9.37
N THR A 412 7.05 36.77 -9.43
CA THR A 412 7.29 35.91 -8.27
C THR A 412 8.70 36.09 -7.70
N GLU A 413 9.74 36.17 -8.55
CA GLU A 413 11.10 36.46 -8.07
C GLU A 413 11.23 37.84 -7.43
N GLU A 414 10.60 38.86 -8.00
CA GLU A 414 10.60 40.23 -7.48
C GLU A 414 9.99 40.28 -6.08
N ILE A 415 8.78 39.73 -5.92
CA ILE A 415 8.06 39.70 -4.65
C ILE A 415 8.81 38.90 -3.58
N LEU A 416 9.33 37.70 -3.91
CA LEU A 416 10.04 36.88 -2.93
C LEU A 416 11.39 37.47 -2.52
N THR A 417 12.10 38.08 -3.47
CA THR A 417 13.36 38.77 -3.17
C THR A 417 13.10 39.97 -2.26
N ALA A 418 12.07 40.76 -2.56
CA ALA A 418 11.70 41.93 -1.76
C ALA A 418 11.14 41.56 -0.37
N ALA A 419 10.42 40.44 -0.27
CA ALA A 419 9.95 39.91 1.01
C ALA A 419 11.12 39.51 1.92
N GLY A 420 12.19 38.94 1.36
CA GLY A 420 13.47 38.75 2.05
C GLY A 420 13.42 37.90 3.31
N SER A 421 12.39 37.06 3.48
CA SER A 421 12.15 36.29 4.72
C SER A 421 12.26 34.77 4.48
N PRO A 422 12.94 34.02 5.38
CA PRO A 422 12.98 32.56 5.31
C PRO A 422 11.64 31.89 5.63
N ALA A 423 10.71 32.62 6.24
CA ALA A 423 9.34 32.18 6.51
C ALA A 423 8.42 32.30 5.29
N VAL A 424 8.90 32.84 4.17
CA VAL A 424 8.15 32.91 2.91
C VAL A 424 8.74 31.92 1.92
N ARG A 425 7.91 31.00 1.46
CA ARG A 425 8.21 29.93 0.51
C ARG A 425 7.19 29.93 -0.62
N VAL A 426 7.39 29.04 -1.58
CA VAL A 426 6.54 28.90 -2.77
C VAL A 426 5.94 27.51 -2.87
N ALA A 427 4.64 27.46 -3.15
CA ALA A 427 3.99 26.32 -3.76
C ALA A 427 4.03 26.50 -5.28
N PHE A 428 4.91 25.76 -5.93
CA PHE A 428 5.16 25.85 -7.35
C PHE A 428 4.06 25.13 -8.12
N ASN A 429 3.22 25.88 -8.82
CA ASN A 429 2.18 25.38 -9.69
C ASN A 429 2.65 25.50 -11.17
N PRO A 430 3.11 24.40 -11.79
CA PRO A 430 3.62 24.45 -13.16
C PRO A 430 2.54 24.79 -14.20
N ALA A 431 1.31 24.31 -14.01
CA ALA A 431 0.19 24.59 -14.92
C ALA A 431 -0.13 26.09 -14.95
N HIS A 432 -0.05 26.77 -13.80
CA HIS A 432 -0.27 28.21 -13.71
C HIS A 432 0.83 29.03 -14.42
N PHE A 433 2.09 28.65 -14.28
CA PHE A 433 3.16 29.31 -15.06
C PHE A 433 2.99 29.07 -16.56
N ALA A 434 2.61 27.86 -16.97
CA ALA A 434 2.32 27.57 -18.37
C ALA A 434 1.19 28.46 -18.90
N ALA A 435 0.08 28.62 -18.15
CA ALA A 435 -1.06 29.44 -18.57
C ALA A 435 -0.73 30.92 -18.84
N VAL A 436 0.35 31.45 -18.27
CA VAL A 436 0.84 32.83 -18.52
C VAL A 436 2.00 32.90 -19.53
N GLY A 437 2.28 31.79 -20.23
CA GLY A 437 3.32 31.70 -21.26
C GLY A 437 4.74 31.47 -20.74
N ASP A 438 4.91 31.16 -19.44
CA ASP A 438 6.21 30.76 -18.90
C ASP A 438 6.52 29.28 -19.18
N LYS A 439 7.81 28.95 -19.19
CA LYS A 439 8.30 27.56 -19.30
C LYS A 439 8.72 27.06 -17.91
N PRO A 440 7.87 26.29 -17.20
CA PRO A 440 8.03 26.02 -15.77
C PRO A 440 9.37 25.39 -15.40
N PHE A 441 9.85 24.41 -16.16
CA PHE A 441 11.18 23.85 -15.95
C PHE A 441 12.27 24.76 -16.52
N LEU A 442 12.25 25.03 -17.83
CA LEU A 442 13.41 25.64 -18.50
C LEU A 442 13.68 27.08 -18.03
N ARG A 443 12.64 27.90 -17.94
CA ARG A 443 12.76 29.33 -17.60
C ARG A 443 12.65 29.55 -16.10
N VAL A 444 11.64 28.98 -15.47
CA VAL A 444 11.30 29.31 -14.07
C VAL A 444 12.21 28.55 -13.09
N TYR A 445 12.33 27.23 -13.22
CA TYR A 445 13.14 26.42 -12.31
C TYR A 445 14.64 26.45 -12.65
N TYR A 446 15.01 26.12 -13.90
CA TYR A 446 16.39 25.87 -14.30
C TYR A 446 17.20 27.17 -14.39
N ARG A 447 16.74 28.12 -15.21
CA ARG A 447 17.39 29.43 -15.37
C ARG A 447 17.03 30.43 -14.26
N GLY A 448 15.83 30.33 -13.69
CA GLY A 448 15.35 31.21 -12.64
C GLY A 448 15.90 30.88 -11.24
N ARG A 449 15.51 31.69 -10.27
CA ARG A 449 15.92 31.60 -8.86
C ARG A 449 14.83 31.02 -7.96
N ILE A 450 13.60 30.86 -8.45
CA ILE A 450 12.43 30.40 -7.67
C ILE A 450 12.71 29.09 -6.91
N LYS A 451 13.52 28.19 -7.47
CA LYS A 451 14.00 26.96 -6.83
C LYS A 451 14.55 27.11 -5.40
N ARG A 452 15.03 28.30 -5.03
CA ARG A 452 15.55 28.61 -3.68
C ARG A 452 14.46 28.71 -2.60
N TRP A 453 13.23 29.00 -3.01
CA TRP A 453 12.08 29.21 -2.13
C TRP A 453 11.06 28.08 -2.21
N MET A 454 11.24 27.10 -3.11
CA MET A 454 10.31 25.99 -3.26
C MET A 454 10.19 25.18 -1.96
N ASP A 455 8.96 25.06 -1.47
CA ASP A 455 8.58 24.14 -0.38
C ASP A 455 7.64 23.05 -0.92
N GLN A 456 6.93 23.35 -2.00
CA GLN A 456 6.00 22.43 -2.62
C GLN A 456 6.03 22.54 -4.14
N LEU A 457 5.80 21.41 -4.81
CA LEU A 457 5.47 21.31 -6.22
C LEU A 457 4.07 20.71 -6.33
N TYR A 458 3.13 21.42 -6.94
CA TYR A 458 1.88 20.80 -7.37
C TYR A 458 2.14 19.90 -8.58
N ILE A 459 1.62 18.68 -8.52
CA ILE A 459 1.67 17.70 -9.60
C ILE A 459 0.40 17.89 -10.44
N CYS A 460 0.29 19.07 -11.05
CA CYS A 460 -0.77 19.45 -11.95
C CYS A 460 -0.17 19.80 -13.32
N ASP A 461 -0.97 19.73 -14.38
CA ASP A 461 -0.53 20.07 -15.72
C ASP A 461 -1.66 20.77 -16.47
N GLY A 462 -1.33 21.51 -17.52
CA GLY A 462 -2.30 22.31 -18.26
C GLY A 462 -1.75 22.83 -19.57
N LEU A 463 -2.66 23.16 -20.49
CA LEU A 463 -2.32 23.77 -21.77
C LEU A 463 -2.02 25.27 -21.59
N TRP A 464 -1.41 25.88 -22.60
CA TRP A 464 -1.11 27.32 -22.64
C TRP A 464 -2.33 28.22 -22.43
N ASP A 465 -3.54 27.75 -22.74
CA ASP A 465 -4.80 28.48 -22.55
C ASP A 465 -5.39 28.33 -21.14
N GLY A 466 -4.71 27.61 -20.24
CA GLY A 466 -5.15 27.34 -18.88
C GLY A 466 -6.03 26.08 -18.74
N THR A 467 -6.32 25.35 -19.83
CA THR A 467 -7.09 24.11 -19.75
C THR A 467 -6.34 23.05 -18.94
N PRO A 468 -6.90 22.54 -17.82
CA PRO A 468 -6.25 21.52 -17.02
C PRO A 468 -6.10 20.19 -17.76
N THR A 469 -5.00 19.47 -17.53
CA THR A 469 -4.73 18.14 -18.07
C THR A 469 -4.16 17.22 -16.99
N LEU A 470 -4.12 15.92 -17.25
CA LEU A 470 -3.42 14.99 -16.36
C LEU A 470 -1.90 15.24 -16.36
N PRO A 471 -1.17 14.94 -15.28
CA PRO A 471 0.28 15.12 -15.21
C PRO A 471 1.04 14.54 -16.41
N GLY A 472 1.90 15.37 -17.01
CA GLY A 472 2.72 15.03 -18.17
C GLY A 472 1.95 14.97 -19.49
N ARG A 473 0.82 15.65 -19.60
CA ARG A 473 0.00 15.76 -20.83
C ARG A 473 -0.16 17.20 -21.32
N GLY A 474 0.33 18.18 -20.57
CA GLY A 474 0.22 19.60 -20.90
C GLY A 474 1.59 20.24 -21.11
N ASN A 475 1.65 21.53 -20.82
CA ASN A 475 2.80 22.41 -21.00
C ASN A 475 3.51 22.74 -19.68
N GLY A 476 3.18 22.04 -18.59
CA GLY A 476 3.73 22.22 -17.25
C GLY A 476 5.17 21.75 -17.07
N GLU A 477 5.76 20.99 -18.00
CA GLU A 477 7.10 20.38 -17.87
C GLU A 477 7.24 19.55 -16.56
N VAL A 478 6.15 18.89 -16.15
CA VAL A 478 6.04 18.17 -14.85
C VAL A 478 7.06 17.04 -14.74
N LYS A 479 7.32 16.33 -15.83
CA LYS A 479 8.31 15.24 -15.87
C LYS A 479 9.70 15.75 -15.51
N GLU A 480 10.13 16.82 -16.18
CA GLU A 480 11.43 17.44 -15.99
C GLU A 480 11.58 18.00 -14.56
N LEU A 481 10.51 18.58 -14.00
CA LEU A 481 10.46 19.06 -12.62
C LEU A 481 10.59 17.93 -11.60
N ILE A 482 9.86 16.82 -11.76
CA ILE A 482 9.98 15.64 -10.89
C ILE A 482 11.42 15.11 -10.94
N SER A 483 11.96 14.90 -12.15
CA SER A 483 13.31 14.35 -12.35
C SER A 483 14.37 15.23 -11.67
N ILE A 484 14.39 16.54 -11.95
CA ILE A 484 15.44 17.42 -11.41
C ILE A 484 15.34 17.62 -9.89
N LEU A 485 14.13 17.68 -9.33
CA LEU A 485 13.94 17.86 -7.90
C LEU A 485 14.40 16.62 -7.12
N ARG A 486 14.13 15.42 -7.64
CA ARG A 486 14.66 14.17 -7.08
C ARG A 486 16.18 14.13 -7.13
N CYS A 487 16.78 14.45 -8.27
CA CYS A 487 18.25 14.51 -8.41
C CYS A 487 18.92 15.51 -7.44
N ARG A 488 18.18 16.52 -6.98
CA ARG A 488 18.67 17.54 -6.05
C ARG A 488 18.35 17.28 -4.57
N GLY A 489 17.73 16.14 -4.24
CA GLY A 489 17.35 15.84 -2.86
C GLY A 489 16.30 16.82 -2.32
N PHE A 490 15.27 17.10 -3.12
CA PHE A 490 14.19 17.97 -2.67
C PHE A 490 13.40 17.32 -1.53
N ARG A 491 13.30 18.02 -0.38
CA ARG A 491 12.65 17.53 0.86
C ARG A 491 11.29 18.15 1.14
N GLY A 492 10.71 18.82 0.14
CA GLY A 492 9.39 19.42 0.22
C GLY A 492 8.28 18.45 -0.18
N PHE A 493 7.11 19.03 -0.51
CA PHE A 493 5.93 18.25 -0.89
C PHE A 493 5.75 18.18 -2.41
N PHE A 494 5.42 17.00 -2.90
CA PHE A 494 4.76 16.82 -4.20
C PHE A 494 3.28 16.62 -3.92
N THR A 495 2.42 17.50 -4.44
CA THR A 495 1.00 17.50 -4.06
C THR A 495 0.12 17.26 -5.28
N LEU A 496 -0.63 16.16 -5.28
CA LEU A 496 -1.67 15.88 -6.27
C LEU A 496 -2.90 16.76 -6.03
N CYS A 497 -3.67 17.05 -7.07
CA CYS A 497 -4.79 17.99 -7.02
C CYS A 497 -6.09 17.29 -7.48
N PRO A 498 -6.57 16.26 -6.76
CA PRO A 498 -7.64 15.38 -7.24
C PRO A 498 -9.05 16.01 -7.14
N THR A 499 -9.15 17.33 -6.98
CA THR A 499 -10.42 18.01 -6.72
C THR A 499 -11.03 18.52 -8.01
N THR A 500 -12.27 18.10 -8.27
CA THR A 500 -13.08 18.59 -9.39
C THR A 500 -14.24 19.39 -8.80
N ARG A 501 -14.31 20.70 -9.11
CA ARG A 501 -15.38 21.61 -8.63
C ARG A 501 -15.55 21.66 -7.09
N GLY A 502 -14.46 21.53 -6.34
CA GLY A 502 -14.50 21.60 -4.87
C GLY A 502 -15.03 20.33 -4.18
N CYS A 503 -15.04 19.20 -4.89
CA CYS A 503 -15.36 17.89 -4.32
C CYS A 503 -14.15 16.95 -4.45
N PHE A 504 -13.97 16.08 -3.45
CA PHE A 504 -12.95 15.04 -3.50
C PHE A 504 -13.45 13.91 -4.40
N ASP A 505 -12.67 13.57 -5.43
CA ASP A 505 -13.02 12.54 -6.41
C ASP A 505 -12.00 11.38 -6.34
N PRO A 506 -12.40 10.20 -5.81
CA PRO A 506 -11.54 9.03 -5.73
C PRO A 506 -11.04 8.51 -7.08
N GLU A 507 -11.84 8.64 -8.14
CA GLU A 507 -11.45 8.20 -9.49
C GLU A 507 -10.40 9.15 -10.05
N ARG A 508 -10.65 10.46 -9.92
CA ARG A 508 -9.66 11.48 -10.31
C ARG A 508 -8.34 11.32 -9.56
N LEU A 509 -8.38 11.06 -8.26
CA LEU A 509 -7.19 10.76 -7.46
C LEU A 509 -6.42 9.56 -8.03
N ARG A 510 -7.13 8.50 -8.41
CA ARG A 510 -6.51 7.30 -8.99
C ARG A 510 -5.81 7.64 -10.32
N GLU A 511 -6.48 8.36 -11.22
CA GLU A 511 -5.91 8.76 -12.51
C GLU A 511 -4.66 9.64 -12.34
N GLU A 512 -4.71 10.63 -11.46
CA GLU A 512 -3.56 11.51 -11.19
C GLU A 512 -2.41 10.74 -10.54
N ALA A 513 -2.70 9.86 -9.59
CA ALA A 513 -1.70 9.01 -8.94
C ALA A 513 -1.05 8.06 -9.95
N GLU A 514 -1.82 7.39 -10.82
CA GLU A 514 -1.29 6.52 -11.87
C GLU A 514 -0.34 7.27 -12.81
N ARG A 515 -0.70 8.50 -13.19
CA ARG A 515 0.17 9.35 -14.00
C ARG A 515 1.42 9.79 -13.25
N PHE A 516 1.30 10.13 -11.97
CA PHE A 516 2.45 10.45 -11.13
C PHE A 516 3.42 9.26 -11.02
N TRP A 517 2.93 8.06 -10.72
CA TRP A 517 3.75 6.85 -10.63
C TRP A 517 4.45 6.54 -11.96
N PHE A 518 3.70 6.62 -13.07
CA PHE A 518 4.29 6.47 -14.41
C PHE A 518 5.43 7.47 -14.63
N LEU A 519 5.24 8.75 -14.32
CA LEU A 519 6.31 9.75 -14.45
C LEU A 519 7.49 9.41 -13.54
N LEU A 520 7.24 9.08 -12.27
CA LEU A 520 8.28 8.79 -11.29
C LEU A 520 9.21 7.64 -11.72
N ASP A 521 8.66 6.60 -12.33
CA ASP A 521 9.40 5.41 -12.77
C ASP A 521 10.13 5.60 -14.11
N HIS A 522 9.79 6.67 -14.87
CA HIS A 522 10.36 6.95 -16.20
C HIS A 522 11.11 8.31 -16.26
N CYS A 523 11.45 8.87 -15.10
CA CYS A 523 12.12 10.17 -14.90
C CYS A 523 13.64 10.07 -14.76
#